data_AF-A0A1Z1M4E6-F1
#
_entry.id   AF-A0A1Z1M4E6-F1
#
_cell.length_a   1.000
_cell.length_b   1.000
_cell.length_c   1.000
_cell.angle_alpha   90.00
_cell.angle_beta   90.00
_cell.angle_gamma   90.00
#
_symmetry.space_group_name_H-M   'P 1'
#
loop_
_entity.id
_entity.type
_entity.pdbx_description
1 polymer ?
#
loop_
_entity_poly.entity_id
_entity_poly.type
_entity_poly.pdbx_seq_one_letter_code
_entity_poly.pdbx_strand_id
1 'polypeptide(L)' 'MPKKETSGIVISNKMNKTITVIVKNPIAHKKYSKIITKTNKYYVDDPYNKCNIGDRVRIQETRPLSKNKRWKIIELIK' A
#
# COMPACT_ATOMS: atom_id res chain seq x y z
N MET A 1 -18.12 0.30 -10.95
CA MET A 1 -17.26 1.43 -10.55
C MET A 1 -15.80 0.98 -10.51
N PRO A 2 -14.85 1.80 -10.97
CA PRO A 2 -13.43 1.46 -10.93
C PRO A 2 -12.95 1.38 -9.46
N LYS A 3 -12.15 0.36 -9.15
CA LYS A 3 -11.54 0.21 -7.83
C LYS A 3 -10.31 1.10 -7.73
N LYS A 4 -10.06 1.69 -6.56
CA LYS A 4 -8.88 2.52 -6.35
C LYS A 4 -7.61 1.65 -6.40
N GLU A 5 -6.64 2.10 -7.18
CA GLU A 5 -5.32 1.49 -7.31
C GLU A 5 -4.25 2.44 -6.83
N THR A 6 -3.20 1.92 -6.22
CA THR A 6 -2.09 2.75 -5.74
C THR A 6 -0.80 1.93 -5.76
N SER A 7 0.34 2.59 -5.92
CA SER A 7 1.66 1.94 -5.86
C SER A 7 2.41 2.32 -4.59
N GLY A 8 3.19 1.40 -4.05
CA GLY A 8 3.93 1.61 -2.82
C GLY A 8 5.09 0.65 -2.64
N ILE A 9 5.81 0.79 -1.54
CA ILE A 9 6.97 -0.04 -1.18
C ILE A 9 6.62 -0.91 0.03
N VAL A 10 7.02 -2.17 0.00
CA VAL A 10 6.87 -3.11 1.11
C VAL A 10 7.89 -2.78 2.21
N ILE A 11 7.40 -2.58 3.44
CA ILE A 11 8.26 -2.27 4.60
C ILE A 11 8.33 -3.42 5.59
N SER A 12 7.26 -4.19 5.72
CA SER A 12 7.21 -5.29 6.68
C SER A 12 6.43 -6.47 6.12
N ASN A 13 7.02 -7.65 6.23
CA ASN A 13 6.40 -8.96 6.00
C ASN A 13 6.44 -9.82 7.28
N LYS A 14 6.21 -9.20 8.45
CA LYS A 14 6.22 -9.92 9.74
C LYS A 14 4.90 -10.66 10.04
N MET A 15 3.81 -10.32 9.35
CA MET A 15 2.49 -10.93 9.60
C MET A 15 2.22 -12.04 8.59
N ASN A 16 1.51 -13.08 9.01
CA ASN A 16 1.14 -14.16 8.11
C ASN A 16 0.13 -13.69 7.05
N LYS A 17 0.38 -14.01 5.78
CA LYS A 17 -0.46 -13.69 4.62
C LYS A 17 -0.74 -12.19 4.44
N THR A 18 0.05 -11.33 5.07
CA THR A 18 -0.24 -9.89 5.14
C THR A 18 1.04 -9.08 5.18
N ILE A 19 1.17 -8.15 4.24
CA ILE A 19 2.30 -7.24 4.18
C ILE A 19 1.88 -5.81 4.51
N THR A 20 2.83 -5.03 5.04
CA THR A 20 2.66 -3.60 5.27
C THR A 20 3.32 -2.82 4.14
N VAL A 21 2.52 -2.08 3.38
CA VAL A 21 2.97 -1.25 2.26
C VAL A 21 2.88 0.22 2.64
N ILE A 22 3.91 0.99 2.30
CA ILE A 22 3.86 2.45 2.38
C ILE A 22 3.63 3.05 1.00
N VAL A 23 2.64 3.95 0.95
CA VAL A 23 2.38 4.82 -0.20
C VAL A 23 2.78 6.24 0.20
N LYS A 24 3.61 6.87 -0.64
CA LYS A 24 4.03 8.26 -0.49
C LYS A 24 3.28 9.09 -1.52
N ASN A 25 2.48 10.05 -1.04
CA ASN A 25 1.75 10.99 -1.89
C ASN A 25 2.28 12.42 -1.65
N PRO A 26 2.79 13.11 -2.69
CA PRO A 26 3.10 14.53 -2.57
C PRO A 26 1.80 15.33 -2.51
N ILE A 27 1.67 16.18 -1.49
CA ILE A 27 0.50 17.03 -1.27
C ILE A 27 1.00 18.43 -0.95
N ALA A 28 0.39 19.46 -1.53
CA ALA A 28 0.69 20.85 -1.18
C ALA A 28 0.08 21.20 0.18
N HIS A 29 0.86 21.83 1.06
CA HIS A 29 0.34 22.35 2.32
C HIS A 29 -0.69 23.47 2.07
N LYS A 30 -1.90 23.36 2.64
CA LYS A 30 -3.05 24.25 2.31
C LYS A 30 -2.74 25.75 2.45
N LYS A 31 -1.96 26.16 3.45
CA LYS A 31 -1.64 27.57 3.71
C LYS A 31 -0.39 28.07 2.99
N TYR A 32 0.60 27.19 2.79
CA TYR A 32 1.96 27.61 2.40
C TYR A 32 2.35 27.12 1.01
N SER A 33 1.51 26.31 0.36
CA SER A 33 1.74 25.69 -0.94
C SER A 33 3.03 24.87 -1.09
N LYS A 34 3.82 24.71 -0.02
CA LYS A 34 4.99 23.84 0.05
C LYS A 34 4.56 22.39 -0.17
N ILE A 35 5.21 21.71 -1.11
CA ILE A 35 4.98 20.28 -1.38
C ILE A 35 5.57 19.48 -0.23
N ILE A 36 4.70 18.75 0.48
CA ILE A 36 5.05 17.84 1.57
C ILE A 36 4.67 16.40 1.18
N THR A 37 5.45 15.41 1.61
CA THR A 37 5.16 14.01 1.34
C THR A 37 4.31 13.41 2.45
N LYS A 38 3.04 13.09 2.17
CA LYS A 38 2.17 12.35 3.08
C LYS A 38 2.41 10.85 2.91
N THR A 39 2.72 10.19 4.02
CA THR A 39 3.02 8.76 4.04
C THR A 39 1.88 8.00 4.70
N ASN A 40 1.24 7.09 3.97
CA ASN A 40 0.18 6.23 4.50
C ASN A 40 0.62 4.76 4.50
N LYS A 41 0.30 4.04 5.57
CA LYS A 41 0.54 2.60 5.71
C LYS A 41 -0.72 1.82 5.36
N TYR A 42 -0.59 0.78 4.54
CA TYR A 42 -1.68 -0.09 4.12
C TYR A 42 -1.36 -1.55 4.47
N TYR A 43 -2.37 -2.25 4.97
CA TYR A 43 -2.33 -3.69 5.21
C TYR A 43 -2.88 -4.41 4.00
N VAL A 44 -2.03 -5.20 3.35
CA VAL A 44 -2.28 -5.77 2.04
C VAL A 44 -2.30 -7.29 2.13
N ASP A 45 -3.24 -7.92 1.44
CA ASP A 45 -3.35 -9.36 1.29
C ASP A 45 -2.29 -9.92 0.34
N ASP A 46 -1.49 -10.83 0.88
CA ASP A 46 -0.57 -11.68 0.13
C ASP A 46 -0.80 -13.14 0.57
N PRO A 47 -1.70 -13.89 -0.08
CA PRO A 47 -2.04 -15.24 0.35
C PRO A 47 -0.87 -16.23 0.24
N TYR A 48 0.15 -15.92 -0.57
CA TYR A 48 1.28 -16.81 -0.85
C TYR A 48 2.60 -16.37 -0.20
N ASN A 49 2.60 -15.27 0.58
CA ASN A 49 3.79 -14.70 1.23
C ASN A 49 4.97 -14.53 0.25
N LYS A 50 4.70 -14.14 -1.00
CA LYS A 50 5.73 -14.04 -2.05
C LYS A 50 6.53 -12.74 -1.99
N CYS A 51 6.01 -11.71 -1.34
CA CYS A 51 6.61 -10.37 -1.38
C CYS A 51 7.69 -10.19 -0.31
N ASN A 52 8.82 -9.61 -0.70
CA ASN A 52 9.92 -9.30 0.21
C ASN A 52 9.93 -7.81 0.59
N ILE A 53 10.70 -7.50 1.62
CA ILE A 53 10.90 -6.12 2.08
C ILE A 53 11.69 -5.36 1.00
N GLY A 54 11.22 -4.18 0.62
CA GLY A 54 11.83 -3.34 -0.41
C GLY A 54 11.18 -3.43 -1.79
N ASP A 55 10.31 -4.42 -2.02
CA ASP A 55 9.63 -4.57 -3.30
C ASP A 55 8.65 -3.42 -3.55
N ARG A 56 8.55 -3.00 -4.82
CA ARG A 56 7.52 -2.07 -5.28
C ARG A 56 6.30 -2.87 -5.75
N VAL A 57 5.14 -2.53 -5.20
CA VAL A 57 3.89 -3.27 -5.43
C VAL A 57 2.77 -2.33 -5.83
N ARG A 58 1.93 -2.80 -6.75
CA ARG A 58 0.64 -2.18 -7.08
C ARG A 58 -0.46 -2.85 -6.27
N ILE A 59 -1.20 -2.05 -5.53
CA ILE A 59 -2.26 -2.50 -4.62
C ILE A 59 -3.62 -1.98 -5.07
N GLN A 60 -4.66 -2.79 -4.87
CA GLN A 60 -6.05 -2.47 -5.18
C GLN A 60 -6.91 -2.52 -3.94
N GLU A 61 -7.90 -1.64 -3.87
CA GLU A 61 -8.97 -1.74 -2.89
C GLU A 61 -9.81 -3.02 -3.09
N THR A 62 -10.18 -3.65 -1.98
CA THR A 62 -11.00 -4.88 -1.98
C THR A 62 -12.05 -4.81 -0.87
N ARG A 63 -12.94 -5.80 -0.81
CA ARG A 63 -13.83 -5.97 0.34
C ARG A 63 -12.99 -6.06 1.63
N PRO A 64 -13.52 -5.65 2.80
CA PRO A 64 -12.82 -5.85 4.05
C PRO A 64 -12.49 -7.34 4.25
N LEU A 65 -11.20 -7.65 4.39
CA LEU A 65 -10.72 -9.00 4.71
C LEU A 65 -10.49 -9.15 6.23
N SER A 66 -10.21 -8.04 6.90
CA SER A 66 -10.09 -7.92 8.35
C SER A 66 -10.39 -6.47 8.75
N LYS A 67 -10.23 -6.13 10.04
CA LYS A 67 -10.43 -4.77 10.58
C LYS A 67 -9.67 -3.71 9.77
N ASN A 68 -8.38 -3.98 9.51
CA ASN A 68 -7.47 -3.04 8.83
C ASN A 68 -7.10 -3.46 7.39
N LYS A 69 -7.27 -4.74 7.07
CA LYS A 69 -6.86 -5.34 5.78
C LYS A 69 -7.96 -5.15 4.74
N ARG A 70 -7.74 -4.19 3.84
CA ARG A 70 -8.70 -3.75 2.80
C ARG A 70 -8.08 -3.61 1.42
N TRP A 71 -6.84 -4.07 1.27
CA TRP A 71 -6.05 -3.95 0.05
C TRP A 71 -5.55 -5.32 -0.37
N LYS A 72 -5.46 -5.57 -1.67
CA LYS A 72 -4.85 -6.76 -2.26
C LYS A 72 -3.74 -6.37 -3.24
N ILE A 73 -2.79 -7.25 -3.47
CA ILE A 73 -1.75 -7.06 -4.48
C ILE A 73 -2.33 -7.37 -5.87
N ILE A 74 -2.01 -6.53 -6.86
CA ILE A 74 -2.29 -6.82 -8.28
C ILE A 74 -1.00 -7.25 -8.96
N GLU A 75 0.06 -6.47 -8.77
CA GLU A 75 1.27 -6.56 -9.60
C GLU A 75 2.50 -6.21 -8.76
N LEU A 76 3.59 -6.92 -9.03
CA LEU A 76 4.92 -6.61 -8.53
C LEU A 76 5.63 -5.77 -9.62
N ILE A 77 5.90 -4.50 -9.33
CA ILE A 77 6.55 -3.58 -10.26
C ILE A 77 8.04 -3.62 -9.90
N LYS A 78 8.88 -4.18 -10.78
CA LYS A 78 10.33 -4.21 -10.55
C LYS A 78 10.98 -2.89 -10.94
#